data_AF-A0A7Y7MXE3-F1
#
_entry.id   AF-A0A7Y7MXE3-F1
#
_cell.length_a   1.000
_cell.length_b   1.000
_cell.length_c   1.000
_cell.angle_alpha   90.00
_cell.angle_beta   90.00
_cell.angle_gamma   90.00
#
_symmetry.space_group_name_H-M   'P 1'
#
loop_
_entity.id
_entity.type
_entity.pdbx_description
1 polymer ?
#
loop_
_entity_poly.entity_id
_entity_poly.type
_entity_poly.pdbx_seq_one_letter_code
_entity_poly.pdbx_strand_id
1 'polypeptide(L)'
;MIRWPSLVKLDGDDELIYVASENDFQAECSDMILGEDDYLIDSEGDSYALQSSSNQLSLAKRPDQYSVESVTKLIRNHEFQKAEVCLMKIHFLTIEEAIQSLAFEPR
;
A
#
# COMPACT_ATOMS: atom_id res chain seq x y z
N MET A 1 -15.25 3.83 -6.04
CA MET A 1 -14.79 4.57 -4.85
C MET A 1 -13.75 3.70 -4.19
N ILE A 2 -12.66 4.29 -3.71
CA ILE A 2 -11.55 3.57 -3.09
C ILE A 2 -12.02 3.01 -1.75
N ARG A 3 -11.68 1.75 -1.44
CA ARG A 3 -11.93 1.16 -0.13
C ARG A 3 -10.71 1.25 0.78
N TRP A 4 -10.89 2.01 1.85
CA TRP A 4 -9.91 2.08 2.93
C TRP A 4 -10.17 0.95 3.96
N PRO A 5 -9.15 0.44 4.65
CA PRO A 5 -7.74 0.84 4.56
C PRO A 5 -7.10 0.45 3.22
N SER A 6 -6.09 1.20 2.83
CA SER A 6 -5.37 0.98 1.57
C SER A 6 -3.86 0.97 1.81
N LEU A 7 -3.14 0.50 0.81
CA LEU A 7 -1.71 0.26 0.85
C LEU A 7 -1.03 1.03 -0.27
N VAL A 8 -0.06 1.87 0.05
CA VAL A 8 0.77 2.53 -0.97
C VAL A 8 2.06 1.75 -1.12
N LYS A 9 2.37 1.34 -2.35
CA LYS A 9 3.67 0.78 -2.74
C LYS A 9 4.47 1.86 -3.43
N LEU A 10 5.66 2.11 -2.90
CA LEU A 10 6.63 3.02 -3.50
C LEU A 10 7.50 2.29 -4.51
N ASP A 11 7.93 2.97 -5.56
CA ASP A 11 8.95 2.50 -6.49
C ASP A 11 10.36 2.52 -5.84
N GLY A 12 11.22 1.60 -6.27
CA GLY A 12 12.60 1.50 -5.79
C GLY A 12 12.82 0.54 -4.62
N ASP A 13 12.15 0.76 -3.48
CA ASP A 13 12.26 -0.09 -2.30
C ASP A 13 10.99 -0.94 -2.11
N ASP A 14 11.10 -2.13 -1.50
CA ASP A 14 9.93 -2.92 -1.07
C ASP A 14 9.18 -2.28 0.12
N GLU A 15 9.28 -0.97 0.25
CA GLU A 15 8.58 -0.16 1.22
C GLU A 15 7.09 -0.08 0.90
N LEU A 16 6.30 -0.22 1.95
CA LEU A 16 4.86 -0.21 1.94
C LEU A 16 4.38 0.75 3.01
N ILE A 17 3.43 1.59 2.66
CA ILE A 17 2.83 2.55 3.58
C ILE A 17 1.38 2.16 3.79
N TYR A 18 1.06 1.85 5.03
CA TYR A 18 -0.32 1.69 5.47
C TYR A 18 -1.03 3.03 5.47
N VAL A 19 -2.24 3.05 4.94
CA VAL A 19 -3.07 4.24 4.94
C VAL A 19 -4.48 3.92 5.38
N ALA A 20 -4.90 4.53 6.49
CA ALA A 20 -6.21 4.26 7.09
C ALA A 20 -7.37 4.93 6.35
N SER A 21 -7.13 6.07 5.70
CA SER A 21 -8.16 6.88 5.05
C SER A 21 -7.56 7.83 4.01
N GLU A 22 -8.40 8.41 3.15
CA GLU A 22 -7.96 9.40 2.15
C GLU A 22 -7.27 10.63 2.77
N ASN A 23 -7.67 11.04 3.98
CA ASN A 23 -7.01 12.15 4.67
C ASN A 23 -5.61 11.76 5.15
N ASP A 24 -5.47 10.53 5.65
CA ASP A 24 -4.18 9.95 6.05
C ASP A 24 -3.26 9.81 4.84
N PHE A 25 -3.80 9.35 3.70
CA PHE A 25 -3.09 9.32 2.42
C PHE A 25 -2.53 10.68 2.07
N GLN A 26 -3.38 11.71 2.10
CA GLN A 26 -2.95 13.05 1.75
C GLN A 26 -1.91 13.58 2.73
N ALA A 27 -2.05 13.34 4.03
CA ALA A 27 -1.09 13.78 5.03
C ALA A 27 0.29 13.12 4.84
N GLU A 28 0.31 11.80 4.68
CA GLU A 28 1.56 11.03 4.51
C GLU A 28 2.23 11.34 3.18
N CYS A 29 1.47 11.33 2.09
CA CYS A 29 2.02 11.53 0.75
C CYS A 29 2.27 13.01 0.40
N SER A 30 1.72 13.97 1.14
CA SER A 30 1.92 15.41 0.83
C SER A 30 3.37 15.85 1.03
N ASP A 31 4.12 15.19 1.92
CA ASP A 31 5.54 15.49 2.16
C ASP A 31 6.47 14.55 1.35
N MET A 32 5.90 13.56 0.66
CA MET A 32 6.64 12.56 -0.10
C MET A 32 6.82 12.93 -1.57
N ILE A 33 7.96 12.51 -2.13
CA ILE A 33 8.19 12.59 -3.57
C ILE A 33 7.63 11.32 -4.20
N LEU A 34 6.40 11.40 -4.70
CA LEU A 34 5.78 10.29 -5.41
C LEU A 34 6.26 10.21 -6.86
N GLY A 35 6.68 9.02 -7.27
CA GLY A 35 7.02 8.66 -8.64
C GLY A 35 5.80 8.27 -9.48
N GLU A 36 6.00 8.17 -10.79
CA GLU A 36 4.98 7.71 -11.74
C GLU A 36 4.67 6.21 -11.63
N ASP A 37 5.60 5.45 -11.06
CA ASP A 37 5.50 4.01 -10.80
C ASP A 37 4.87 3.68 -9.45
N ASP A 38 4.59 4.68 -8.60
CA ASP A 38 3.91 4.47 -7.33
C ASP A 38 2.44 4.11 -7.53
N TYR A 39 1.96 3.15 -6.75
CA TYR A 39 0.56 2.75 -6.80
C TYR A 39 -0.03 2.44 -5.42
N LEU A 40 -1.32 2.69 -5.30
CA LEU A 40 -2.14 2.40 -4.15
C LEU A 40 -3.00 1.18 -4.45
N ILE A 41 -3.08 0.24 -3.52
CA ILE A 41 -3.96 -0.93 -3.55
C ILE A 41 -5.00 -0.76 -2.45
N ASP A 42 -6.28 -0.84 -2.82
CA ASP A 42 -7.37 -0.74 -1.86
C ASP A 42 -7.70 -2.10 -1.22
N SER A 43 -8.61 -2.12 -0.22
CA SER A 43 -8.95 -3.36 0.48
C SER A 43 -9.74 -4.38 -0.38
N GLU A 44 -10.19 -4.00 -1.58
CA GLU A 44 -10.79 -4.90 -2.59
C GLU A 44 -9.75 -5.39 -3.61
N GLY A 45 -8.52 -4.87 -3.57
CA GLY A 45 -7.43 -5.20 -4.48
C GLY A 45 -7.41 -4.35 -5.75
N ASP A 46 -8.29 -3.36 -5.89
CA ASP A 46 -8.18 -2.40 -6.98
C ASP A 46 -6.91 -1.57 -6.82
N SER A 47 -6.16 -1.40 -7.91
CA SER A 47 -4.97 -0.56 -7.92
C SER A 47 -5.22 0.81 -8.53
N TYR A 48 -4.50 1.81 -8.03
CA TYR A 48 -4.63 3.20 -8.41
C TYR A 48 -3.23 3.80 -8.56
N ALA A 49 -2.92 4.41 -9.70
CA ALA A 49 -1.67 5.13 -9.89
C ALA A 49 -1.72 6.45 -9.10
N LEU A 50 -0.65 6.76 -8.39
CA LEU A 50 -0.53 8.03 -7.68
C LEU A 50 -0.08 9.12 -8.65
N GLN A 51 -0.75 10.26 -8.62
CA GLN A 51 -0.40 11.42 -9.43
C GLN A 51 -0.33 12.64 -8.53
N SER A 52 0.88 13.20 -8.40
CA SER A 52 1.07 14.50 -7.75
C SER A 52 0.96 15.62 -8.79
N SER A 53 -0.09 16.44 -8.70
CA SER A 53 -0.30 17.60 -9.57
C SER A 53 -0.36 18.88 -8.75
N SER A 54 0.71 19.70 -8.80
CA SER A 54 0.76 21.10 -8.32
C SER A 54 -0.05 21.41 -7.04
N ASN A 55 0.12 20.60 -5.99
CA ASN A 55 -0.53 20.63 -4.66
C ASN A 55 -1.73 19.70 -4.43
N GLN A 56 -2.13 18.86 -5.38
CA GLN A 56 -3.15 17.85 -5.15
C GLN A 56 -2.67 16.46 -5.54
N LEU A 57 -2.87 15.53 -4.62
CA LEU A 57 -2.68 14.11 -4.84
C LEU A 57 -3.94 13.55 -5.47
N SER A 58 -3.81 12.98 -6.66
CA SER A 58 -4.89 12.34 -7.40
C SER A 58 -4.58 10.86 -7.56
N LEU A 59 -5.63 10.03 -7.53
CA LEU A 59 -5.54 8.59 -7.69
C LEU A 59 -6.26 8.20 -8.97
N ALA A 60 -5.52 7.64 -9.93
CA ALA A 60 -6.07 7.18 -11.20
C ALA A 60 -6.25 5.67 -11.18
N LYS A 61 -7.50 5.18 -11.26
CA LYS A 61 -7.77 3.74 -11.25
C LYS A 61 -7.06 3.04 -12.41
N ARG A 62 -6.32 1.98 -12.09
CA ARG A 62 -5.62 1.13 -13.05
C ARG A 62 -6.51 -0.05 -13.46
N PRO A 63 -6.25 -0.65 -14.64
CA PRO A 63 -6.93 -1.87 -15.05
C PRO A 63 -6.46 -3.11 -14.27
N ASP A 64 -5.34 -3.00 -13.55
CA ASP A 64 -4.77 -4.08 -12.74
C ASP A 64 -5.52 -4.25 -11.42
N GLN A 65 -5.81 -5.51 -11.07
CA GLN A 65 -6.34 -5.90 -9.78
C GLN A 65 -5.41 -6.89 -9.11
N TYR A 66 -5.13 -6.65 -7.83
CA TYR A 66 -4.27 -7.48 -7.00
C TYR A 66 -5.12 -8.52 -6.28
N SER A 67 -4.65 -9.76 -6.28
CA SER A 67 -5.22 -10.80 -5.43
C SER A 67 -4.63 -10.73 -4.02
N VAL A 68 -5.28 -11.39 -3.06
CA VAL A 68 -4.78 -11.56 -1.70
C VAL A 68 -3.33 -12.09 -1.70
N GLU A 69 -3.03 -13.03 -2.58
CA GLU A 69 -1.68 -13.60 -2.71
C GLU A 69 -0.65 -12.57 -3.17
N SER A 70 -1.00 -11.69 -4.11
CA SER A 70 -0.12 -10.62 -4.57
C SER A 70 0.14 -9.60 -3.47
N VAL A 71 -0.89 -9.18 -2.74
CA VAL A 71 -0.72 -8.25 -1.60
C VAL A 71 0.09 -8.89 -0.48
N THR A 72 -0.18 -10.15 -0.16
CA THR A 72 0.60 -10.92 0.84
C THR A 72 2.08 -11.00 0.45
N LYS A 73 2.39 -11.17 -0.83
CA LYS A 73 3.78 -11.17 -1.31
C LYS A 73 4.44 -9.82 -1.13
N LEU A 74 3.74 -8.71 -1.42
CA LEU A 74 4.26 -7.36 -1.20
C LEU A 74 4.62 -7.16 0.28
N ILE A 75 3.69 -7.46 1.18
CA ILE A 75 3.92 -7.35 2.63
C ILE A 75 5.07 -8.25 3.08
N ARG A 76 5.11 -9.48 2.60
CA ARG A 76 6.22 -10.39 2.92
C ARG A 76 7.57 -9.81 2.50
N ASN A 77 7.63 -9.13 1.36
CA ASN A 77 8.86 -8.52 0.88
C ASN A 77 9.26 -7.30 1.73
N HIS A 78 8.28 -6.49 2.12
CA HIS A 78 8.45 -5.39 3.07
C HIS A 78 9.04 -5.85 4.41
N GLU A 79 8.40 -6.83 5.04
CA GLU A 79 8.84 -7.43 6.30
C GLU A 79 10.21 -8.11 6.18
N PHE A 80 10.52 -8.67 5.01
CA PHE A 80 11.82 -9.28 4.75
C PHE A 80 12.94 -8.25 4.78
N GLN A 81 12.74 -7.10 4.12
CA GLN A 81 13.71 -6.01 4.10
C GLN A 81 13.98 -5.49 5.52
N LYS A 82 12.94 -5.39 6.36
CA LYS A 82 13.07 -4.98 7.76
C LYS A 82 13.70 -6.03 8.68
N ALA A 83 13.85 -7.28 8.21
CA ALA A 83 14.40 -8.41 8.98
C ALA A 83 13.67 -8.73 10.30
N GLU A 84 12.43 -8.23 10.48
CA GLU A 84 11.71 -8.29 11.76
C GLU A 84 10.92 -9.60 11.96
N VAL A 85 10.59 -10.36 10.90
CA VAL A 85 9.68 -11.51 11.01
C VAL A 85 10.20 -12.78 10.33
N CYS A 86 10.05 -13.92 11.02
CA CYS A 86 10.24 -15.25 10.43
C CYS A 86 9.10 -15.51 9.41
N LEU A 87 9.36 -15.18 8.14
CA LEU A 87 8.40 -15.11 7.01
C LEU A 87 7.61 -16.39 6.69
N MET A 88 7.79 -17.48 7.43
CA MET A 88 7.28 -18.79 7.07
C MET A 88 5.77 -18.98 7.32
N LYS A 89 5.07 -18.01 7.93
CA LYS A 89 3.65 -18.14 8.34
C LYS A 89 2.73 -16.95 8.04
N ILE A 90 3.13 -15.99 7.21
CA ILE A 90 2.24 -14.89 6.84
C ILE A 90 1.30 -15.38 5.73
N HIS A 91 0.02 -15.59 6.07
CA HIS A 91 -1.05 -15.93 5.13
C HIS A 91 -2.31 -15.18 5.57
N PHE A 92 -2.78 -14.28 4.71
CA PHE A 92 -4.00 -13.51 4.95
C PHE A 92 -5.15 -14.13 4.17
N LEU A 93 -6.37 -14.06 4.71
CA LEU A 93 -7.57 -14.54 4.02
C LEU A 93 -8.15 -13.47 3.11
N THR A 94 -7.94 -12.19 3.44
CA THR A 94 -8.40 -11.04 2.66
C THR A 94 -7.30 -10.00 2.49
N ILE A 95 -7.47 -9.14 1.48
CA ILE A 95 -6.57 -8.00 1.26
C ILE A 95 -6.68 -7.02 2.43
N GLU A 96 -7.89 -6.78 2.93
CA GLU A 96 -8.10 -5.94 4.13
C GLU A 96 -7.25 -6.41 5.33
N GLU A 97 -7.29 -7.70 5.67
CA GLU A 97 -6.47 -8.25 6.76
C GLU A 97 -4.98 -8.08 6.50
N ALA A 98 -4.56 -8.26 5.25
CA ALA A 98 -3.17 -8.08 4.84
C ALA A 98 -2.71 -6.63 5.08
N ILE A 99 -3.50 -5.66 4.61
CA ILE A 99 -3.21 -4.24 4.77
C ILE A 99 -3.22 -3.84 6.25
N GLN A 100 -4.20 -4.35 7.03
CA GLN A 100 -4.27 -4.09 8.47
C GLN A 100 -3.06 -4.60 9.24
N SER A 101 -2.38 -5.66 8.76
CA SER A 101 -1.16 -6.16 9.40
C SER A 101 -0.07 -5.09 9.50
N LEU A 102 0.00 -4.16 8.54
CA LEU A 102 0.96 -3.06 8.53
C LEU A 102 0.57 -1.90 9.45
N ALA A 103 -0.72 -1.79 9.83
CA ALA A 103 -1.21 -0.73 10.71
C ALA A 103 -0.63 -0.83 12.14
N PHE A 104 -0.16 -2.01 12.53
CA PHE A 104 0.38 -2.31 13.86
C PHE A 104 1.90 -2.10 13.97
N GLU A 105 2.56 -1.66 12.90
CA GLU A 105 3.98 -1.32 12.95
C GLU A 105 4.18 -0.03 13.78
N PRO A 106 5.01 -0.04 14.84
CA PRO A 106 5.34 1.18 15.56
C PRO A 106 6.18 2.09 14.65
N ARG A 107 5.61 3.23 14.26
CA ARG A 107 6.31 4.32 13.58
C ARG A 107 7.47 4.88 14.41
#